data_AF-A0A8C2JM14-F1
#
_entry.id   AF-A0A8C2JM14-F1
#
_cell.length_a   1.000
_cell.length_b   1.000
_cell.length_c   1.000
_cell.angle_alpha   90.00
_cell.angle_beta   90.00
_cell.angle_gamma   90.00
#
_symmetry.space_group_name_H-M   'P 1'
#
loop_
_entity.id
_entity.type
_entity.pdbx_description
1 polymer ?
#
loop_
_entity_poly.entity_id
_entity_poly.type
_entity_poly.pdbx_seq_one_letter_code
_entity_poly.pdbx_strand_id
1 'polypeptide(L)' 'MHRLKLTVCVHAVKPGQCPKPKNAPECAESCFHDGQCPYTQKCCPTTCGHACSEP' A
#
# COMPACT_ATOMS: atom_id res chain seq x y z
N MET A 1 -12.08 -21.58 2.49
CA MET A 1 -12.54 -20.53 3.42
C MET A 1 -12.80 -19.27 2.61
N HIS A 2 -14.09 -19.00 2.41
CA HIS A 2 -14.72 -17.84 1.74
C HIS A 2 -14.40 -17.56 0.26
N ARG A 3 -15.23 -18.20 -0.58
CA ARG A 3 -15.52 -17.81 -1.97
C ARG A 3 -16.01 -16.34 -2.05
N LEU A 4 -15.73 -15.73 -3.21
CA LEU A 4 -16.53 -14.72 -3.90
C LEU A 4 -16.37 -13.25 -3.47
N LYS A 5 -15.53 -12.52 -4.22
CA LYS A 5 -15.88 -11.20 -4.77
C LYS A 5 -15.06 -10.95 -6.04
N LEU A 6 -15.63 -11.33 -7.18
CA LEU A 6 -15.27 -10.76 -8.48
C LEU A 6 -15.90 -9.35 -8.52
N THR A 7 -15.43 -8.47 -7.64
CA THR A 7 -15.81 -7.06 -7.61
C THR A 7 -14.52 -6.34 -7.97
N VAL A 8 -14.52 -5.53 -9.02
CA VAL A 8 -13.40 -4.65 -9.36
C VAL A 8 -12.79 -4.14 -8.05
N CYS A 9 -11.55 -4.53 -7.75
CA CYS A 9 -10.81 -3.91 -6.66
C CYS A 9 -10.52 -2.49 -7.16
N VAL A 10 -11.48 -1.59 -6.93
CA VAL A 10 -11.25 -0.15 -6.93
C VAL A 10 -10.33 0.08 -5.74
N HIS A 11 -9.08 -0.30 -5.90
CA HIS A 11 -7.98 0.06 -5.04
C HIS A 11 -8.09 1.57 -4.90
N ALA A 12 -8.45 2.04 -3.71
CA ALA A 12 -8.57 3.47 -3.50
C ALA A 12 -7.20 4.08 -3.80
N VAL A 13 -7.12 4.92 -4.83
CA VAL A 13 -5.91 5.62 -5.23
C VAL A 13 -5.95 6.97 -4.54
N LYS A 14 -4.97 7.23 -3.66
CA LYS A 14 -4.86 8.52 -2.98
C LYS A 14 -3.94 9.46 -3.76
N PRO A 15 -4.20 10.77 -3.76
CA PRO A 15 -3.38 11.75 -4.48
C PRO A 15 -1.95 11.82 -3.91
N GLY A 16 -1.01 12.30 -4.72
CA GLY A 16 0.41 12.35 -4.38
C GLY A 16 1.20 11.17 -4.94
N GLN A 17 2.52 11.22 -4.81
CA GLN A 17 3.46 10.20 -5.30
C GLN A 17 4.08 9.47 -4.12
N CYS A 18 4.77 8.35 -4.34
CA CYS A 18 5.54 7.76 -3.25
C CYS A 18 6.87 8.48 -3.10
N PRO A 19 7.36 8.68 -1.87
CA PRO A 19 8.72 9.14 -1.66
C PRO A 19 9.72 8.09 -2.16
N LYS A 20 11.00 8.45 -2.22
CA LYS A 20 12.05 7.48 -2.50
C LYS A 20 11.96 6.32 -1.50
N PRO A 21 12.11 5.06 -1.95
CA PRO A 21 11.98 3.89 -1.10
C PRO A 21 12.86 4.02 0.14
N LYS A 22 12.25 3.86 1.32
CA LYS A 22 12.98 3.80 2.58
C LYS A 22 13.53 2.39 2.77
N ASN A 23 14.68 2.28 3.43
CA ASN A 23 15.18 1.00 3.91
C ASN A 23 14.16 0.42 4.89
N ALA A 24 13.47 -0.63 4.49
CA ALA A 24 12.65 -1.41 5.40
C ALA A 24 13.57 -2.37 6.16
N PRO A 25 13.59 -2.34 7.51
CA PRO A 25 14.43 -3.25 8.30
C PRO A 25 14.02 -4.72 8.10
N GLU A 26 12.79 -4.96 7.66
CA GLU A 26 12.20 -6.27 7.46
C GLU A 26 11.34 -6.28 6.18
N CYS A 27 11.45 -7.37 5.43
CA CYS A 27 10.64 -7.62 4.25
C CYS A 27 9.20 -7.91 4.66
N ALA A 28 8.31 -6.94 4.49
CA ALA A 28 6.91 -7.07 4.89
C ALA A 28 5.96 -6.45 3.87
N GLU A 29 4.89 -7.16 3.55
CA GLU A 29 3.75 -6.66 2.77
C GLU A 29 2.71 -6.08 3.75
N SER A 30 2.94 -4.85 4.22
CA SER A 30 2.04 -4.19 5.19
C SER A 30 0.75 -3.67 4.53
N CYS A 31 0.80 -3.48 3.21
CA CYS A 31 -0.32 -3.02 2.39
C CYS A 31 -0.13 -3.51 0.94
N PHE A 32 -1.20 -3.47 0.17
CA PHE A 32 -1.22 -3.76 -1.28
C PHE A 32 -1.82 -2.61 -2.09
N HIS A 33 -2.59 -1.72 -1.45
CA HIS A 33 -3.16 -0.54 -2.09
C HIS A 33 -3.39 0.62 -1.11
N ASP A 34 -3.48 1.86 -1.58
CA ASP A 34 -3.55 3.04 -0.70
C ASP A 34 -4.77 3.03 0.22
N GLY A 35 -5.88 2.42 -0.20
CA GLY A 35 -7.07 2.24 0.65
C GLY A 35 -6.87 1.45 1.94
N GLN A 36 -5.78 0.68 2.08
CA GLN A 36 -5.42 0.01 3.34
C GLN A 36 -4.66 0.92 4.29
N CYS A 37 -4.09 2.01 3.79
CA CYS A 37 -3.29 2.93 4.57
C CYS A 37 -4.16 4.02 5.20
N PRO A 38 -3.84 4.44 6.44
CA PRO A 38 -4.63 5.43 7.14
C PRO A 38 -4.50 6.83 6.50
N TYR A 39 -5.51 7.67 6.67
CA TYR A 39 -5.51 9.06 6.21
C TYR A 39 -5.12 9.20 4.73
N THR A 40 -4.19 10.10 4.43
CA THR A 40 -3.63 10.40 3.11
C THR A 40 -2.45 9.51 2.72
N GLN A 41 -2.00 8.59 3.59
CA GLN A 41 -0.81 7.78 3.34
C GLN A 41 -1.01 6.80 2.19
N LYS A 42 -0.03 6.67 1.31
CA LYS A 42 -0.07 5.77 0.16
C LYS A 42 0.61 4.44 0.50
N CYS A 43 0.22 3.38 -0.21
CA CYS A 43 0.92 2.12 -0.12
C CYS A 43 2.11 2.16 -1.08
N CYS A 44 3.31 2.26 -0.53
CA CYS A 44 4.52 2.55 -1.29
C CYS A 44 5.52 1.39 -1.23
N PRO A 45 6.26 1.14 -2.33
CA PRO A 45 7.32 0.16 -2.32
C PRO A 45 8.46 0.63 -1.41
N THR A 46 8.98 -0.31 -0.62
CA THR A 46 10.20 -0.11 0.16
C THR A 46 11.35 -0.85 -0.52
N THR A 47 12.52 -0.93 0.12
CA THR A 47 13.59 -1.83 -0.34
C THR A 47 13.19 -3.30 -0.33
N CYS A 48 12.18 -3.67 0.46
CA CYS A 48 11.63 -5.02 0.49
C CYS A 48 10.15 -5.00 0.93
N GLY A 49 9.25 -5.18 -0.04
CA GLY A 49 7.81 -5.17 0.14
C GLY A 49 7.16 -3.78 0.10
N HIS A 50 6.07 -3.59 0.86
CA HIS A 50 5.26 -2.37 0.82
C HIS A 50 4.88 -1.88 2.22
N ALA A 51 4.90 -0.56 2.39
CA ALA A 51 4.51 0.09 3.64
C ALA A 51 3.73 1.37 3.38
N CYS A 52 2.88 1.73 4.33
CA CYS A 52 2.18 3.01 4.31
C CYS A 52 3.17 4.14 4.55
N SER A 53 3.21 5.11 3.63
CA SER A 53 4.05 6.30 3.71
C SER A 53 3.26 7.54 3.35
N GLU A 54 3.61 8.68 3.95
CA GLU A 54 3.11 9.97 3.44
C GLU A 54 3.56 10.15 1.99
N PRO A 55 2.70 10.72 1.12
CA PRO A 55 3.06 11.01 -0.27
C PRO A 55 4.26 11.95 -0.39
#